data_AF-A0A2V4ECC6-F1
#
_entry.id   AF-A0A2V4ECC6-F1
#
_cell.length_a   1.000
_cell.length_b   1.000
_cell.length_c   1.000
_cell.angle_alpha   90.00
_cell.angle_beta   90.00
_cell.angle_gamma   90.00
#
_symmetry.space_group_name_H-M   'P 1'
#
loop_
_entity.id
_entity.type
_entity.pdbx_description
1 polymer ?
#
loop_
_entity_poly.entity_id
_entity_poly.type
_entity_poly.pdbx_seq_one_letter_code
_entity_poly.pdbx_strand_id
1 'polypeptide(L)'
;MDLISIGDVLSSPENNTEFFCLPPNKNNWTLSTKGVFTLDARDFPPDSDEYLPEQVKNDGWIEVLDGETIEEIVANAKQQLGVPSLDELFEAFIFYYENDAFLEFQ
;
A
#
# COMPACT_ATOMS: atom_id res chain seq x y z
N MET A 1 -0.59 -12.36 10.35
CA MET A 1 -0.66 -10.97 9.88
C MET A 1 -2.11 -10.68 9.61
N ASP A 2 -2.61 -9.53 10.06
CA ASP A 2 -4.03 -9.19 9.92
C ASP A 2 -4.27 -8.47 8.60
N LEU A 3 -5.43 -8.75 7.99
CA LEU A 3 -5.85 -8.08 6.77
C LEU A 3 -6.32 -6.66 7.07
N ILE A 4 -5.82 -5.69 6.32
CA ILE A 4 -6.17 -4.27 6.43
C ILE A 4 -6.72 -3.76 5.09
N SER A 5 -7.69 -2.85 5.11
CA SER A 5 -8.20 -2.31 3.84
C SER A 5 -7.29 -1.21 3.29
N ILE A 6 -7.31 -0.98 1.97
CA ILE A 6 -6.61 0.16 1.37
C ILE A 6 -7.05 1.47 2.04
N GLY A 7 -8.34 1.63 2.34
CA GLY A 7 -8.86 2.82 3.01
C GLY A 7 -8.28 3.02 4.42
N ASP A 8 -8.12 1.95 5.20
CA ASP A 8 -7.51 2.02 6.53
C ASP A 8 -6.02 2.41 6.43
N VAL A 9 -5.29 1.81 5.47
CA VAL A 9 -3.88 2.11 5.18
C VAL A 9 -3.69 3.59 4.80
N LEU A 10 -4.57 4.15 3.96
CA LEU A 10 -4.50 5.55 3.55
C LEU A 10 -4.97 6.52 4.64
N SER A 11 -5.85 6.08 5.55
CA SER A 11 -6.35 6.90 6.65
C SER A 11 -5.33 7.11 7.77
N SER A 12 -4.42 6.15 7.95
CA SER A 12 -3.42 6.16 9.02
C SER A 12 -2.07 5.64 8.50
N PRO A 13 -1.46 6.34 7.52
CA PRO A 13 -0.26 5.85 6.83
C PRO A 13 0.96 5.68 7.73
N GLU A 14 1.01 6.39 8.87
CA GLU A 14 2.10 6.30 9.85
C GLU A 14 2.19 4.93 10.56
N ASN A 15 1.17 4.08 10.43
CA ASN A 15 1.17 2.72 10.99
C ASN A 15 1.64 1.67 9.98
N ASN A 16 1.94 2.08 8.74
CA ASN A 16 2.41 1.18 7.70
C ASN A 16 3.86 0.77 8.00
N THR A 17 4.18 -0.51 7.79
CA THR A 17 5.48 -1.07 8.19
C THR A 17 6.39 -1.30 6.99
N GLU A 18 6.00 -2.23 6.14
CA GLU A 18 6.83 -2.79 5.07
C GLU A 18 6.06 -2.75 3.74
N PHE A 19 6.29 -3.71 2.85
CA PHE A 19 5.56 -3.82 1.59
C PHE A 19 4.09 -4.18 1.81
N PHE A 20 3.20 -3.32 1.34
CA PHE A 20 1.78 -3.60 1.29
C PHE A 20 1.47 -4.50 0.10
N CYS A 21 0.89 -5.66 0.38
CA CYS A 21 0.55 -6.67 -0.62
C CYS A 21 -0.94 -6.68 -0.92
N LEU A 22 -1.29 -6.79 -2.20
CA LEU A 22 -2.68 -6.80 -2.68
C LEU A 22 -2.94 -7.94 -3.69
N PRO A 23 -4.21 -8.32 -3.91
CA PRO A 23 -4.58 -9.20 -5.00
C PRO A 23 -4.11 -8.65 -6.36
N PRO A 24 -3.66 -9.49 -7.31
CA PRO A 24 -2.96 -9.02 -8.51
C PRO A 24 -3.84 -8.21 -9.50
N ASN A 25 -5.17 -8.27 -9.37
CA ASN A 25 -6.07 -7.57 -10.28
C ASN A 25 -6.39 -6.15 -9.79
N LYS A 26 -5.50 -5.20 -10.13
CA LYS A 26 -5.63 -3.78 -9.75
C LYS A 26 -6.95 -3.13 -10.16
N ASN A 27 -7.54 -3.54 -11.28
CA ASN A 27 -8.79 -2.95 -11.78
C ASN A 27 -9.99 -3.24 -10.87
N ASN A 28 -9.85 -4.20 -9.95
CA ASN A 28 -10.85 -4.54 -8.95
C ASN A 28 -10.54 -3.94 -7.57
N TRP A 29 -9.47 -3.16 -7.44
CA TRP A 29 -9.15 -2.51 -6.17
C TRP A 29 -10.14 -1.39 -5.87
N THR A 30 -10.51 -1.33 -4.59
CA THR A 30 -11.37 -0.32 -4.01
C THR A 30 -10.83 0.01 -2.63
N LEU A 31 -11.32 1.08 -2.01
CA LEU A 31 -11.00 1.40 -0.61
C LEU A 31 -11.26 0.24 0.36
N SER A 32 -12.19 -0.67 0.06
CA SER A 32 -12.50 -1.83 0.90
C SER A 32 -11.66 -3.08 0.60
N THR A 33 -10.87 -3.06 -0.47
CA THR A 33 -10.00 -4.18 -0.84
C THR A 33 -9.02 -4.45 0.28
N LYS A 34 -8.92 -5.72 0.67
CA LYS A 34 -8.03 -6.18 1.74
C LYS A 34 -6.65 -6.45 1.19
N GLY A 35 -5.66 -5.93 1.91
CA GLY A 35 -4.24 -6.20 1.74
C GLY A 35 -3.61 -6.67 3.05
N VAL A 36 -2.31 -6.93 3.00
CA VAL A 36 -1.50 -7.38 4.14
C VAL A 36 -0.09 -6.85 3.98
N PHE A 37 0.54 -6.40 5.06
CA PHE A 37 1.95 -6.01 5.03
C PHE A 37 2.85 -7.23 5.18
N THR A 38 4.01 -7.19 4.53
CA THR A 38 5.11 -8.13 4.83
C THR A 38 5.73 -7.82 6.20
N LEU A 39 6.59 -8.73 6.66
CA LEU A 39 7.52 -8.44 7.75
C LEU A 39 8.85 -7.95 7.17
N ASP A 40 9.67 -7.33 8.03
CA ASP A 40 11.01 -6.88 7.63
C ASP A 40 11.86 -8.10 7.26
N ALA A 41 12.24 -8.21 5.99
CA ALA A 41 13.06 -9.32 5.50
C ALA A 41 14.42 -9.42 6.23
N ARG A 42 14.91 -8.33 6.82
CA ARG A 42 16.17 -8.30 7.60
C ARG A 42 16.09 -9.09 8.91
N ASP A 43 14.88 -9.35 9.41
CA ASP A 43 14.65 -10.17 10.60
C ASP A 43 14.76 -11.68 10.31
N PHE A 44 14.92 -12.06 9.04
CA PHE A 44 14.94 -13.44 8.58
C PHE A 44 16.25 -13.81 7.86
N PRO A 45 16.57 -15.11 7.70
CA PRO A 45 17.72 -15.54 6.91
C PRO A 45 17.66 -15.03 5.45
N PRO A 46 18.80 -14.76 4.79
CA PRO A 46 18.84 -14.17 3.44
C PRO A 46 18.09 -14.91 2.33
N ASP A 47 17.80 -16.19 2.52
CA ASP A 47 17.09 -17.05 1.56
C ASP A 47 15.71 -17.52 2.08
N SER A 48 15.20 -16.89 3.14
CA SER A 48 13.91 -17.22 3.75
C SER A 48 12.78 -16.41 3.12
N ASP A 49 11.62 -17.04 2.93
CA ASP A 49 10.36 -16.41 2.54
C ASP A 49 9.36 -16.31 3.73
N GLU A 50 9.83 -16.56 4.96
CA GLU A 50 8.98 -16.54 6.15
C GLU A 50 8.42 -15.14 6.46
N TYR A 51 9.08 -14.09 5.98
CA TYR A 51 8.62 -12.70 6.06
C TYR A 51 7.41 -12.43 5.16
N LEU A 52 7.18 -13.28 4.15
CA LEU A 52 6.05 -13.15 3.24
C LEU A 52 4.76 -13.73 3.85
N PRO A 53 3.65 -12.99 3.76
CA PRO A 53 2.33 -13.50 4.16
C PRO A 53 1.89 -14.67 3.28
N GLU A 54 1.00 -15.51 3.80
CA GLU A 54 0.47 -16.68 3.07
C GLU A 54 -0.20 -16.29 1.75
N GLN A 55 -0.83 -15.12 1.68
CA GLN A 55 -1.48 -14.60 0.48
C GLN A 55 -0.48 -14.37 -0.68
N VAL A 56 0.74 -13.95 -0.37
CA VAL A 56 1.80 -13.80 -1.37
C VAL A 56 2.30 -15.18 -1.79
N LYS A 57 2.54 -16.07 -0.81
CA LYS A 57 3.09 -17.42 -1.08
C LYS A 57 2.14 -18.33 -1.84
N ASN A 58 0.84 -18.26 -1.55
CA ASN A 58 -0.14 -19.25 -1.98
C ASN A 58 -1.23 -18.67 -2.88
N ASP A 59 -1.61 -17.40 -2.70
CA ASP A 59 -2.76 -16.79 -3.41
C ASP A 59 -2.34 -15.86 -4.56
N GLY A 60 -1.02 -15.73 -4.80
CA GLY A 60 -0.47 -14.92 -5.89
C GLY A 60 -0.64 -13.41 -5.69
N TRP A 61 -0.78 -12.95 -4.45
CA TRP A 61 -0.73 -11.52 -4.14
C TRP A 61 0.65 -10.95 -4.45
N ILE A 62 0.68 -9.66 -4.78
CA ILE A 62 1.88 -8.96 -5.21
C ILE A 62 2.24 -7.88 -4.18
N GLU A 63 3.52 -7.64 -3.98
CA GLU A 63 4.04 -6.46 -3.29
C GLU A 63 3.76 -5.23 -4.17
N VAL A 64 3.12 -4.20 -3.61
CA VAL A 64 2.61 -3.05 -4.37
C VAL A 64 3.45 -1.81 -4.11
N LEU A 65 3.46 -1.35 -2.86
CA LEU A 65 4.22 -0.19 -2.40
C LEU A 65 4.64 -0.45 -0.95
N ASP A 66 5.81 0.06 -0.56
CA ASP A 66 6.22 0.06 0.84
C ASP A 66 5.48 1.15 1.65
N GLY A 67 5.47 0.97 2.96
CA GLY A 67 4.76 1.86 3.88
C GLY A 67 5.25 3.31 3.82
N GLU A 68 6.55 3.54 3.63
CA GLU A 68 7.15 4.88 3.54
C GLU A 68 6.65 5.59 2.27
N THR A 69 6.67 4.91 1.12
CA THR A 69 6.11 5.44 -0.12
C THR A 69 4.62 5.78 0.01
N ILE A 70 3.82 4.94 0.69
CA ILE A 70 2.41 5.24 0.94
C ILE A 70 2.25 6.49 1.82
N GLU A 71 3.09 6.66 2.84
CA GLU A 71 3.10 7.86 3.68
C GLU A 71 3.42 9.12 2.86
N GLU A 72 4.42 9.05 1.98
CA GLU A 72 4.78 10.15 1.09
C GLU A 72 3.64 10.51 0.13
N ILE A 73 2.93 9.52 -0.43
CA ILE A 73 1.76 9.75 -1.30
C ILE A 73 0.68 10.54 -0.55
N VAL A 74 0.36 10.12 0.68
CA VAL A 74 -0.65 10.78 1.51
C VAL A 74 -0.17 12.19 1.92
N ALA A 75 1.10 12.35 2.26
CA ALA A 75 1.68 13.65 2.62
C ALA A 75 1.64 14.63 1.43
N ASN A 76 1.98 14.17 0.23
CA ASN A 76 1.90 14.96 -1.00
C ASN A 76 0.46 15.42 -1.29
N ALA A 77 -0.52 14.51 -1.21
CA ALA A 77 -1.93 14.87 -1.41
C ALA A 77 -2.41 15.89 -0.36
N LYS A 78 -2.03 15.71 0.92
CA LYS A 78 -2.32 16.67 1.99
C LYS A 78 -1.67 18.03 1.73
N GLN A 79 -0.47 18.08 1.18
CA GLN A 79 0.20 19.34 0.85
C GLN A 79 -0.53 20.11 -0.26
N GLN A 80 -1.07 19.42 -1.25
CA GLN A 80 -1.77 20.04 -2.38
C GLN A 80 -3.20 20.45 -2.03
N LEU A 81 -3.95 19.61 -1.31
CA LEU A 81 -5.38 19.78 -1.06
C LEU A 81 -5.73 20.25 0.36
N GLY A 82 -4.78 20.20 1.29
CA GLY A 82 -4.99 20.48 2.72
C GLY A 82 -5.67 19.32 3.46
N VAL A 83 -6.90 18.99 3.09
CA VAL A 83 -7.69 17.90 3.69
C VAL A 83 -8.27 17.02 2.58
N PRO A 84 -7.48 16.11 2.00
CA PRO A 84 -7.94 15.20 0.96
C PRO A 84 -8.95 14.20 1.51
N SER A 85 -9.93 13.86 0.68
CA SER A 85 -10.84 12.73 0.87
C SER A 85 -10.12 11.40 0.66
N LEU A 86 -10.72 10.30 1.14
CA LEU A 86 -10.17 8.97 0.90
C LEU A 86 -10.18 8.59 -0.58
N ASP A 87 -11.14 9.08 -1.36
CA ASP A 87 -11.18 8.83 -2.80
C ASP A 87 -10.01 9.53 -3.52
N GLU A 88 -9.65 10.76 -3.13
CA GLU A 88 -8.47 11.47 -3.65
C GLU A 88 -7.15 10.79 -3.24
N LEU A 89 -7.06 10.31 -1.99
CA LEU A 89 -5.90 9.52 -1.55
C LEU A 89 -5.78 8.20 -2.32
N PHE A 90 -6.91 7.55 -2.60
CA PHE A 90 -6.94 6.33 -3.39
C PHE A 90 -6.55 6.58 -4.84
N GLU A 91 -7.00 7.67 -5.45
CA GLU A 91 -6.57 8.09 -6.77
C GLU A 91 -5.05 8.31 -6.84
N ALA A 92 -4.48 9.03 -5.86
CA ALA A 92 -3.04 9.24 -5.77
C ALA A 92 -2.26 7.93 -5.58
N PHE A 93 -2.77 7.01 -4.75
CA PHE A 93 -2.19 5.69 -4.54
C PHE A 93 -2.15 4.87 -5.84
N ILE A 94 -3.27 4.81 -6.57
CA ILE A 94 -3.34 4.11 -7.86
C ILE A 94 -2.41 4.77 -8.87
N PHE A 95 -2.41 6.10 -8.95
CA PHE A 95 -1.56 6.85 -9.87
C PHE A 95 -0.08 6.56 -9.62
N TYR A 96 0.38 6.58 -8.36
CA TYR A 96 1.77 6.30 -8.03
C TYR A 96 2.14 4.86 -8.40
N TYR A 97 1.32 3.88 -8.03
CA TYR A 97 1.55 2.49 -8.40
C TYR A 97 1.69 2.28 -9.93
N GLU A 98 0.95 3.06 -10.73
CA GLU A 98 1.00 2.96 -12.19
C GLU A 98 2.13 3.73 -12.85
N ASN A 99 2.59 4.83 -12.25
CA ASN A 99 3.45 5.81 -12.89
C ASN A 99 4.79 6.03 -12.17
N ASP A 100 4.97 5.46 -10.97
CA ASP A 100 6.12 5.71 -10.10
C ASP A 100 6.37 7.22 -9.88
N ALA A 101 5.27 7.95 -9.66
CA ALA A 101 5.25 9.40 -9.58
C ALA A 101 4.09 9.92 -8.72
N PHE A 102 4.29 11.07 -8.09
CA PHE A 102 3.25 11.74 -7.32
C PHE A 102 2.19 12.38 -8.23
N LEU A 103 0.92 12.17 -7.91
CA LEU A 103 -0.19 12.83 -8.59
C LEU A 103 -0.17 14.35 -8.32
N GLU A 104 -0.38 15.13 -9.38
CA GLU A 104 -0.62 16.58 -9.31
C GLU A 104 -2.13 16.84 -9.44
N PHE A 105 -2.75 17.30 -8.36
CA PHE A 105 -4.15 17.68 -8.33
C PHE A 105 -4.32 19.05 -9.00
N GLN A 106 -5.36 19.19 -9.84
CA GLN A 106 -5.70 20.42 -10.58
C GLN A 106 -6.69 21.31 -9.84
#